data_AF-A0A833CAH9-F1
#
_entry.id   AF-A0A833CAH9-F1
#
_cell.length_a   1.000
_cell.length_b   1.000
_cell.length_c   1.000
_cell.angle_alpha   90.00
_cell.angle_beta   90.00
_cell.angle_gamma   90.00
#
_symmetry.space_group_name_H-M   'P 1'
#
loop_
_entity.id
_entity.type
_entity.pdbx_description
1 polymer ?
#
loop_
_entity_poly.entity_id
_entity_poly.type
_entity_poly.pdbx_seq_one_letter_code
_entity_poly.pdbx_strand_id
1 'polypeptide(L)' 'MRTIITLDGKKISKKAACEQFGKEDMERKIKEAKQTFMEDPWVENSWWMGKGMLTISFC' A
#
# COMPACT_ATOMS: atom_id res chain seq x y z
N MET A 1 -10.72 -7.47 6.56
CA MET A 1 -9.49 -6.79 6.14
C MET A 1 -9.81 -5.82 5.03
N ARG A 2 -9.95 -4.54 5.37
CA ARG A 2 -9.99 -3.46 4.39
C ARG A 2 -8.56 -2.99 4.18
N THR A 3 -8.04 -3.17 2.97
CA THR A 3 -6.76 -2.57 2.58
C THR A 3 -7.01 -1.10 2.25
N ILE A 4 -6.41 -0.22 3.04
CA ILE A 4 -6.42 1.21 2.82
C ILE A 4 -5.11 1.53 2.11
N ILE A 5 -5.22 1.92 0.85
CA ILE A 5 -4.09 2.39 0.06
C ILE A 5 -4.22 3.91 0.00
N THR A 6 -3.21 4.58 0.50
CA THR A 6 -3.10 6.03 0.51
C THR A 6 -1.84 6.41 -0.25
N LEU A 7 -1.94 7.39 -1.13
CA LEU A 7 -0.82 7.97 -1.82
C LEU A 7 -0.77 9.45 -1.46
N ASP A 8 0.34 9.87 -0.85
CA ASP A 8 0.52 11.25 -0.40
C ASP A 8 -0.59 11.70 0.57
N GLY A 9 -1.01 10.78 1.46
CA GLY A 9 -2.14 11.00 2.37
C GLY A 9 -3.53 10.96 1.72
N LYS A 10 -3.64 10.87 0.39
CA LYS A 10 -4.92 10.71 -0.32
C LYS A 10 -5.25 9.25 -0.53
N LYS A 11 -6.45 8.85 -0.11
CA LYS A 11 -6.92 7.48 -0.33
C LYS A 11 -7.13 7.24 -1.82
N ILE A 12 -6.41 6.28 -2.38
CA ILE A 12 -6.50 5.93 -3.80
C ILE A 12 -7.04 4.51 -3.96
N SER A 13 -7.65 4.24 -5.11
CA SER A 13 -8.09 2.88 -5.45
C SER A 13 -6.87 2.03 -5.85
N LYS A 14 -6.97 0.71 -5.63
CA LYS A 14 -5.94 -0.24 -6.07
C LYS A 14 -5.66 -0.13 -7.58
N LYS A 15 -6.68 0.20 -8.39
CA LYS A 15 -6.53 0.42 -9.83
C LYS A 15 -5.67 1.64 -10.13
N ALA A 16 -5.95 2.79 -9.51
CA ALA A 16 -5.15 4.00 -9.70
C ALA A 16 -3.69 3.83 -9.24
N ALA A 17 -3.47 3.11 -8.14
CA ALA A 17 -2.13 2.76 -7.68
C ALA A 17 -1.39 1.87 -8.69
N CYS A 18 -2.10 0.86 -9.22
CA CYS A 18 -1.59 -0.07 -10.23
C CYS A 18 -1.26 0.63 -11.56
N GLU A 19 -2.03 1.63 -11.98
CA GLU A 19 -1.73 2.43 -13.17
C GLU A 19 -0.52 3.35 -12.96
N GLN A 20 -0.32 3.90 -11.76
CA GLN A 20 0.82 4.77 -11.47
C GLN A 20 2.14 4.03 -11.27
N PHE A 21 2.11 2.90 -10.56
CA PHE A 21 3.33 2.21 -10.10
C PHE A 21 3.55 0.84 -10.76
N GLY A 22 2.59 0.38 -11.55
CA GLY A 22 2.60 -0.96 -12.11
C GLY A 22 1.95 -1.99 -11.18
N LYS A 23 1.29 -2.98 -11.80
CA LYS A 23 0.55 -4.02 -11.10
C LYS A 23 1.45 -4.89 -10.23
N GLU A 24 2.61 -5.27 -10.76
CA GLU A 24 3.55 -6.17 -10.10
C GLU A 24 4.12 -5.56 -8.81
N ASP A 25 4.52 -4.29 -8.86
CA ASP A 25 5.11 -3.60 -7.72
C ASP A 25 4.08 -3.39 -6.60
N MET A 26 2.84 -3.04 -6.97
CA MET A 26 1.73 -2.94 -6.01
C MET A 26 1.33 -4.28 -5.41
N GLU A 27 1.27 -5.36 -6.20
CA GLU A 27 0.96 -6.68 -5.65
C GLU A 27 2.04 -7.18 -4.70
N ARG A 28 3.32 -6.90 -4.99
CA ARG A 28 4.43 -7.22 -4.09
C ARG A 28 4.31 -6.45 -2.77
N LYS A 29 4.10 -5.13 -2.83
CA LYS A 29 3.94 -4.29 -1.63
C LYS A 29 2.71 -4.63 -0.82
N ILE A 30 1.57 -4.91 -1.45
CA ILE A 30 0.37 -5.37 -0.72
C ILE A 30 0.66 -6.70 -0.01
N LYS A 31 1.40 -7.61 -0.65
CA LYS A 31 1.75 -8.90 -0.05
C LYS A 31 2.68 -8.72 1.16
N GLU A 32 3.72 -7.89 1.02
CA GLU A 32 4.60 -7.50 2.13
C GLU A 32 3.80 -6.87 3.27
N ALA A 33 2.99 -5.85 2.95
CA ALA A 33 2.17 -5.16 3.95
C ALA A 33 1.22 -6.12 4.68
N LYS A 34 0.66 -7.10 3.95
CA LYS A 34 -0.25 -8.11 4.51
C LYS A 34 0.48 -9.08 5.43
N GLN A 35 1.71 -9.47 5.09
CA GLN A 35 2.55 -10.30 5.96
C GLN A 35 2.89 -9.53 7.24
N THR A 36 3.36 -8.29 7.11
CA THR A 36 3.65 -7.43 8.26
C THR A 36 2.43 -7.20 9.13
N PHE A 37 1.24 -7.00 8.56
CA PHE A 37 0.01 -6.86 9.33
C PHE A 37 -0.40 -8.15 10.06
N MET A 38 -0.09 -9.32 9.49
CA MET A 38 -0.32 -10.61 10.16
C MET A 38 0.62 -10.82 11.33
N GLU A 39 1.86 -10.34 11.22
CA GLU A 39 2.82 -10.36 12.33
C GLU A 39 2.47 -9.29 13.38
N ASP A 40 2.13 -8.09 12.93
CA ASP A 40 1.92 -6.93 13.76
C ASP A 40 0.82 -6.01 13.18
N PRO A 41 -0.42 -6.08 13.69
CA PRO A 41 -1.55 -5.37 13.11
C PRO A 41 -1.49 -3.85 13.27
N TRP A 42 -0.55 -3.34 14.07
CA TRP A 42 -0.32 -1.90 14.27
C TRP A 42 0.69 -1.30 13.30
N VAL A 43 1.38 -2.14 12.51
CA VAL A 43 2.42 -1.69 11.61
C VAL A 43 1.82 -1.29 10.26
N GLU A 44 2.01 -0.02 9.93
CA GLU A 44 1.68 0.54 8.64
C GLU A 44 2.92 0.52 7.74
N ASN A 45 2.76 0.07 6.49
CA ASN A 45 3.89 0.05 5.55
C ASN A 45 3.77 1.21 4.58
N SER A 46 4.75 2.10 4.63
CA SER A 46 4.86 3.25 3.74
C SER A 46 6.12 3.18 2.88
N TRP A 47 5.96 3.35 1.57
CA TRP A 47 7.05 3.36 0.61
C TRP A 47 7.07 4.66 -0.17
N TRP A 48 8.26 5.21 -0.35
CA TRP A 48 8.46 6.32 -1.27
C TRP A 48 8.57 5.80 -2.70
N MET A 49 7.59 6.13 -3.55
CA MET A 49 7.54 5.68 -4.95
C MET A 49 8.04 6.75 -5.94
N GLY A 50 8.81 7.74 -5.48
CA GLY A 50 9.35 8.82 -6.32
C GLY A 50 8.32 9.89 -6.74
N LYS A 51 7.07 9.49 -7.01
CA LYS A 51 5.93 10.39 -7.29
C LYS A 51 5.08 10.73 -6.07
N GLY A 52 5.32 10.08 -4.94
CA GLY A 52 4.59 10.29 -3.69
C GLY A 52 4.83 9.16 -2.69
N MET A 53 4.33 9.36 -1.46
CA MET A 53 4.43 8.38 -0.38
C MET A 53 3.24 7.42 -0.44
N LEU A 54 3.49 6.18 -0.83
CA LEU A 54 2.49 5.12 -0.86
C LEU A 54 2.43 4.45 0.51
N THR A 55 1.33 4.65 1.22
CA THR A 55 1.05 4.06 2.51
C THR A 55 -0.03 3.01 2.38
N ILE A 56 0.27 1.79 2.81
CA ILE A 56 -0.67 0.67 2.87
C ILE A 56 -0.89 0.30 4.33
N SER A 57 -2.13 0.49 4.77
CA SER A 57 -2.60 0.10 6.10
C SER A 57 -3.73 -0.92 5.94
N PHE A 58 -3.87 -1.82 6.91
CA PHE A 58 -5.00 -2.74 6.97
C PHE A 58 -5.82 -2.43 8.21
N CYS A 59 -7.13 -2.44 8.03
CA CYS A 59 -8.12 -2.22 9.07
C CYS A 59 -9.18 -3.34 9.06
#